data_AF-A0A3C0N7A6-F1
#
_entry.id   AF-A0A3C0N7A6-F1
#
_cell.length_a   1.000
_cell.length_b   1.000
_cell.length_c   1.000
_cell.angle_alpha   90.00
_cell.angle_beta   90.00
_cell.angle_gamma   90.00
#
_symmetry.space_group_name_H-M   'P 1'
#
loop_
_entity.id
_entity.type
_entity.pdbx_description
1 polymer ?
#
loop_
_entity_poly.entity_id
_entity_poly.type
_entity_poly.pdbx_seq_one_letter_code
_entity_poly.pdbx_strand_id
1 'polypeptide(L)' 'MPYLYEREGTNCENLLETHAFLKQLRSHVDAKYPNRMLLAEANQWPEDAAQYYGAGDECHMNFHFPLMPR' A
#
# COMPACT_ATOMS: atom_id res chain seq x y z
N MET A 1 6.59 0.49 -2.92
CA MET A 1 5.78 0.81 -1.71
C MET A 1 6.23 0.15 -0.41
N PRO A 2 6.60 -1.14 -0.35
CA PRO A 2 6.58 -1.87 0.91
C PRO A 2 7.73 -1.55 1.90
N TYR A 3 8.75 -0.81 1.46
CA TYR A 3 9.96 -0.48 2.21
C TYR A 3 10.00 0.96 2.73
N LEU A 4 8.85 1.54 3.12
CA LEU A 4 8.79 2.93 3.62
C LEU A 4 9.42 3.13 4.99
N TYR A 5 9.47 2.07 5.81
CA TYR A 5 10.01 2.10 7.16
C TYR A 5 11.03 0.99 7.35
N GLU A 6 12.07 1.27 8.14
CA GLU A 6 13.04 0.30 8.58
C GLU A 6 12.82 -0.07 10.05
N ARG A 7 13.00 -1.35 10.37
CA ARG A 7 12.96 -1.84 11.76
C ARG A 7 13.93 -2.99 11.93
N GLU A 8 14.85 -2.83 12.88
CA GLU A 8 15.82 -3.85 13.24
C GLU A 8 15.12 -5.18 13.61
N GLY A 9 15.66 -6.29 13.13
CA GLY A 9 15.07 -7.62 13.32
C GLY A 9 13.89 -7.96 12.40
N THR A 10 13.62 -7.14 11.37
CA THR A 10 12.64 -7.43 10.32
C THR A 10 13.28 -7.38 8.93
N ASN A 11 12.54 -7.80 7.89
CA ASN A 11 12.93 -7.59 6.50
C ASN A 11 12.63 -6.17 5.99
N CYS A 12 12.20 -5.26 6.88
CA CYS A 12 11.80 -3.88 6.57
C CYS A 12 10.69 -3.76 5.50
N GLU A 13 9.90 -4.82 5.33
CA GLU A 13 8.88 -4.92 4.29
C GLU A 13 7.49 -5.02 4.93
N ASN A 14 6.50 -4.31 4.38
CA ASN A 14 5.09 -4.35 4.82
C ASN A 14 4.90 -4.10 6.33
N LEU A 15 5.76 -3.27 6.91
CA LEU A 15 5.64 -2.94 8.33
C LEU A 15 4.30 -2.25 8.61
N LEU A 16 3.75 -2.43 9.81
CA LEU A 16 2.48 -1.80 10.22
C LEU A 16 2.57 -0.27 10.12
N GLU A 17 3.76 0.28 10.33
CA GLU A 17 4.11 1.69 10.16
C GLU A 17 3.90 2.16 8.71
N THR A 18 4.24 1.34 7.72
CA THR A 18 3.98 1.58 6.29
C THR A 18 2.47 1.75 6.07
N HIS A 19 1.67 0.78 6.51
CA HIS A 19 0.21 0.83 6.36
C HIS A 19 -0.41 2.03 7.09
N ALA A 20 0.03 2.32 8.31
CA ALA A 20 -0.45 3.47 9.08
C ALA A 20 -0.18 4.80 8.35
N PHE A 21 1.02 4.95 7.79
CA PHE A 21 1.37 6.12 7.01
C PHE A 21 0.51 6.25 5.73
N LEU A 22 0.28 5.15 5.02
CA LEU A 22 -0.51 5.17 3.79
C LEU A 22 -1.97 5.54 4.04
N LYS A 23 -2.56 5.11 5.16
CA LYS A 23 -3.89 5.56 5.60
C LYS A 23 -3.94 7.05 5.91
N GLN A 24 -2.90 7.59 6.57
CA GLN A 24 -2.80 9.04 6.81
C GLN A 24 -2.66 9.81 5.49
N LEU A 25 -1.84 9.32 4.57
CA LEU A 25 -1.68 9.90 3.25
C LEU A 25 -3.00 9.86 2.48
N ARG A 26 -3.73 8.74 2.53
CA ARG A 26 -5.04 8.59 1.90
C ARG A 26 -6.04 9.63 2.43
N SER A 27 -6.15 9.75 3.74
CA SER A 27 -7.02 10.75 4.36
C SER A 27 -6.63 12.19 3.98
N HIS A 28 -5.33 12.48 3.91
CA HIS A 28 -4.83 13.79 3.51
C HIS A 28 -5.17 14.15 2.06
N VAL A 29 -5.02 13.18 1.14
CA VAL A 29 -5.33 13.35 -0.27
C VAL A 29 -6.83 13.53 -0.48
N ASP A 30 -7.66 12.68 0.13
CA ASP A 30 -9.12 12.75 0.02
C ASP A 30 -9.67 14.08 0.54
N ALA A 31 -9.08 14.64 1.60
CA ALA A 31 -9.50 15.91 2.19
C ALA A 31 -9.21 17.13 1.30
N LYS A 32 -8.17 17.07 0.45
CA LYS A 32 -7.69 18.23 -0.34
C LYS A 32 -7.97 18.10 -1.83
N TYR A 33 -8.07 16.89 -2.34
CA TYR A 33 -8.10 16.60 -3.76
C TYR A 33 -9.17 15.55 -4.08
N PRO A 34 -10.42 15.99 -4.29
CA PRO A 34 -11.47 15.06 -4.73
C PRO A 34 -11.11 14.43 -6.08
N ASN A 35 -11.60 13.20 -6.31
CA ASN A 35 -11.37 12.44 -7.54
C ASN A 35 -9.88 12.14 -7.81
N ARG A 36 -9.13 11.79 -6.76
CA ARG A 36 -7.80 11.21 -6.87
C ARG A 36 -7.83 9.76 -6.41
N MET A 37 -6.93 8.98 -6.98
CA MET A 37 -6.82 7.55 -6.71
C MET A 37 -5.39 7.23 -6.31
N LEU A 38 -5.26 6.33 -5.33
CA LEU A 38 -3.98 5.77 -4.90
C LEU A 38 -3.89 4.35 -5.43
N LEU A 39 -2.86 4.09 -6.22
CA LEU A 39 -2.53 2.79 -6.80
C LEU A 39 -1.28 2.25 -6.11
N ALA A 40 -1.40 1.11 -5.42
CA ALA A 40 -0.27 0.48 -4.77
C ALA A 40 0.56 -0.32 -5.78
N GLU A 41 1.82 0.08 -5.91
CA GLU A 41 2.84 -0.67 -6.63
C GLU A 41 3.67 -1.45 -5.61
N ALA A 42 3.20 -2.67 -5.36
CA ALA A 42 3.83 -3.67 -4.50
C ALA A 42 3.97 -4.97 -5.30
N ASN A 43 5.20 -5.27 -5.74
CA ASN A 43 5.52 -6.49 -6.48
C ASN A 43 5.62 -7.69 -5.52
N GLN A 44 4.50 -8.02 -4.91
CA GLN A 44 4.38 -9.06 -3.89
C GLN A 44 3.33 -10.09 -4.32
N TRP A 45 3.23 -11.18 -3.55
CA TRP A 45 2.17 -12.16 -3.75
C TRP A 45 0.79 -11.50 -3.59
N PRO A 46 -0.26 -11.99 -4.27
CA PRO A 46 -1.58 -11.36 -4.26
C PRO A 46 -2.15 -11.16 -2.86
N GLU A 47 -1.87 -12.10 -1.96
CA GLU A 47 -2.32 -12.08 -0.57
C GLU A 47 -1.69 -10.92 0.20
N ASP A 48 -0.41 -10.65 -0.02
CA ASP A 48 0.32 -9.53 0.58
C ASP A 48 -0.08 -8.20 -0.06
N ALA A 49 -0.18 -8.17 -1.39
CA ALA A 49 -0.64 -7.01 -2.13
C ALA A 49 -2.07 -6.62 -1.73
N ALA A 50 -2.95 -7.58 -1.43
CA ALA A 50 -4.32 -7.33 -0.99
C ALA A 50 -4.39 -6.59 0.36
N GLN A 51 -3.36 -6.68 1.21
CA GLN A 51 -3.35 -5.99 2.51
C GLN A 51 -3.38 -4.46 2.36
N TYR A 52 -2.88 -3.93 1.23
CA TYR A 52 -2.89 -2.50 0.92
C TYR A 52 -4.28 -1.91 0.65
N TYR A 53 -5.33 -2.74 0.53
CA TYR A 53 -6.70 -2.23 0.56
C TYR A 53 -7.10 -1.75 1.97
N GLY A 54 -6.44 -2.24 3.02
CA GLY A 54 -6.83 -1.98 4.40
C GLY A 54 -8.28 -2.39 4.66
N ALA A 55 -9.01 -1.54 5.38
CA ALA A 55 -10.47 -1.66 5.54
C ALA A 55 -11.23 -0.83 4.48
N GLY A 56 -10.61 -0.60 3.32
CA GLY A 56 -11.05 0.38 2.31
C GLY A 56 -10.51 1.80 2.56
N ASP A 57 -9.58 1.96 3.49
CA ASP A 57 -9.08 3.24 4.01
C ASP A 57 -7.63 3.56 3.60
N GLU A 58 -7.03 2.75 2.72
CA GLU A 58 -5.63 2.87 2.32
C GLU A 58 -5.49 3.10 0.80
N CYS A 59 -5.06 2.10 0.02
CA CYS A 59 -5.01 2.19 -1.45
C CYS A 59 -6.36 1.82 -2.08
N HIS A 60 -6.65 2.42 -3.24
CA HIS A 60 -7.88 2.17 -3.98
C HIS A 60 -7.75 0.96 -4.90
N MET A 61 -6.54 0.71 -5.38
CA MET A 61 -6.21 -0.34 -6.34
C MET A 61 -4.80 -0.83 -6.05
N ASN A 62 -4.54 -2.11 -6.35
CA ASN A 62 -3.22 -2.72 -6.26
C ASN A 62 -2.87 -3.37 -7.60
N PHE A 63 -1.59 -3.36 -7.97
CA PHE A 63 -1.13 -4.12 -9.14
C PHE A 63 -1.19 -5.63 -8.88
N HIS A 64 -1.80 -6.37 -9.79
CA HIS A 64 -1.82 -7.83 -9.75
C HIS A 64 -0.65 -8.41 -10.55
N PHE A 65 0.55 -8.33 -9.98
CA PHE A 65 1.81 -8.72 -10.63
C PHE A 65 1.85 -10.18 -11.11
N PRO A 66 1.29 -11.18 -10.39
CA PRO A 66 1.35 -12.58 -10.86
C PRO A 66 0.58 -12.86 -12.15
N LEU A 67 -0.32 -11.95 -12.56
CA LEU A 67 -1.03 -12.02 -13.83
C LEU A 67 -0.27 -11.34 -14.97
N MET A 68 0.75 -10.53 -14.69
CA MET A 68 1.60 -9.98 -15.74
C MET A 68 2.48 -11.11 -16.30
N PRO A 69 2.43 -11.38 -17.63
CA PRO A 69 3.32 -12.35 -18.24
C PRO A 69 4.77 -11.90 -18.05
N ARG A 70 5.62 -12.84 -17.63
CA ARG A 70 7.07 -12.65 -17.52
C ARG A 70 7.72 -12.60 -18.88
#